data_AF-A0A2A3XSJ6-F1
#
_entry.id   AF-A0A2A3XSJ6-F1
#
_cell.length_a   1.000
_cell.length_b   1.000
_cell.length_c   1.000
_cell.angle_alpha   90.00
_cell.angle_beta   90.00
_cell.angle_gamma   90.00
#
_symmetry.space_group_name_H-M   'P 1'
#
loop_
_entity.id
_entity.type
_entity.pdbx_description
1 polymer ?
#
loop_
_entity_poly.entity_id
_entity_poly.type
_entity_poly.pdbx_seq_one_letter_code
_entity_poly.pdbx_strand_id
1 'polypeptide(L)'
;MAQNLNLVNAVAAKRLVAGLLDIVPVLLATMVYAGVTSSTMSGASYLTTGELLAETATASMVLTVFILAYAIVVWGWEAGTGKTLGNLALGLRTTDEDGFAPGWGKVFIRRALVWVAGIVPVVGPVIMLLSNLWDPNHQRQGWHDKAARTLVVDVNQGRNPLLTGGLFGPSAFAPGGVTAPGQPGHPDYGSGQAVWPALAPEPAGGPITGVPGMNQQGTGAAPTIGEPAPTPTPTPAPTPPAPAAQPAPEPPASAAPHPEGAGTEEGDVEYTQLRSAAVVQAVRGARLRFDDGQVMVLESTALIGRNPAAHDGEEVAELFNYADMGRSVSKTHLHLAADSSGVWVTDRNSTNGSGLAGADGVRKTLAAGQSQHAEYGDTVYFGDRHFVVSPA
;
A
#
# COMPACT_ATOMS: atom_id res chain seq x y z
N MET A 1 14.59 -13.19 -7.94
CA MET A 1 15.38 -12.25 -7.10
C MET A 1 14.43 -11.72 -6.05
N ALA A 2 14.78 -11.80 -4.76
CA ALA A 2 13.97 -11.20 -3.70
C ALA A 2 13.88 -9.68 -3.95
N GLN A 3 12.68 -9.14 -4.17
CA GLN A 3 12.50 -7.70 -4.32
C GLN A 3 12.78 -7.03 -2.98
N ASN A 4 13.72 -6.08 -2.96
CA ASN A 4 14.00 -5.29 -1.77
C ASN A 4 12.73 -4.47 -1.46
N LEU A 5 12.16 -4.63 -0.26
CA LEU A 5 10.95 -3.91 0.14
C LEU A 5 11.22 -2.43 0.48
N ASN A 6 12.49 -2.03 0.50
CA ASN A 6 12.85 -0.62 0.62
C ASN A 6 12.58 0.11 -0.70
N LEU A 7 12.21 1.38 -0.57
CA LEU A 7 12.18 2.29 -1.71
C LEU A 7 13.59 2.66 -2.08
N VAL A 8 13.92 2.52 -3.36
CA VAL A 8 15.22 2.90 -3.89
C VAL A 8 15.03 4.08 -4.84
N ASN A 9 15.64 5.22 -4.53
CA ASN A 9 15.60 6.37 -5.41
C ASN A 9 16.41 6.09 -6.68
N ALA A 10 15.85 6.43 -7.84
CA ALA A 10 16.51 6.23 -9.11
C ALA A 10 17.82 7.03 -9.20
N VAL A 11 18.90 6.38 -9.64
CA VAL A 11 20.17 7.05 -9.91
C VAL A 11 20.05 8.04 -11.07
N ALA A 12 20.77 9.15 -11.01
CA ALA A 12 20.75 10.21 -12.02
C ALA A 12 20.96 9.68 -13.45
N ALA A 13 21.91 8.76 -13.64
CA ALA A 13 22.20 8.16 -14.94
C ALA A 13 20.99 7.42 -15.53
N LYS A 14 20.29 6.60 -14.74
CA LYS A 14 19.07 5.91 -15.21
C LYS A 14 17.99 6.91 -15.58
N ARG A 15 17.81 7.97 -14.79
CA ARG A 15 16.80 9.01 -15.06
C ARG A 15 17.10 9.77 -16.37
N LEU A 16 18.37 10.09 -16.62
CA LEU A 16 18.80 10.72 -17.87
C LEU A 16 18.54 9.80 -19.06
N VAL A 17 18.93 8.53 -18.98
CA VAL A 17 18.70 7.56 -20.05
C VAL A 17 17.20 7.33 -20.29
N ALA A 18 16.38 7.27 -19.23
CA ALA A 18 14.92 7.22 -19.38
C ALA A 18 14.39 8.42 -20.17
N GLY A 19 14.82 9.64 -19.80
CA GLY A 19 14.43 10.86 -20.52
C GLY A 19 14.87 10.86 -21.98
N LEU A 20 16.07 10.35 -22.28
CA LEU A 20 16.56 10.19 -23.65
C LEU A 20 15.73 9.17 -24.45
N LEU A 21 15.31 8.06 -23.83
CA LEU A 21 14.44 7.08 -24.48
C LEU A 21 13.04 7.67 -24.75
N ASP A 22 12.52 8.51 -23.85
CA ASP A 22 11.21 9.13 -24.00
C ASP A 22 11.13 10.13 -25.17
N ILE A 23 12.25 10.70 -25.61
CA ILE A 23 12.30 11.60 -26.78
C ILE A 23 12.53 10.88 -28.11
N VAL A 24 12.89 9.58 -28.11
CA VAL A 24 13.17 8.83 -29.36
C VAL A 24 12.01 8.91 -30.36
N PRO A 25 10.74 8.71 -29.99
CA PRO A 25 9.64 8.82 -30.95
C PRO A 25 9.53 10.22 -31.59
N VAL A 26 9.82 11.28 -30.82
CA VAL A 26 9.83 12.66 -31.33
C VAL A 26 11.00 12.89 -32.27
N LEU A 27 12.19 12.37 -31.93
CA LEU A 27 13.37 12.46 -32.80
C LEU A 27 13.15 11.72 -34.13
N LEU A 28 12.57 10.52 -34.10
CA LEU A 28 12.24 9.77 -35.31
C LEU A 28 11.22 10.51 -36.18
N ALA A 29 10.15 11.06 -35.59
CA ALA A 29 9.18 11.87 -36.34
C ALA A 29 9.82 13.13 -36.95
N THR A 30 10.73 13.78 -36.21
CA THR A 30 11.47 14.95 -36.69
C THR A 30 12.44 14.58 -37.82
N MET A 31 13.09 13.43 -37.76
CA MET A 31 13.94 12.91 -38.84
C MET A 31 13.12 12.61 -40.10
N VAL A 32 11.95 11.99 -39.96
CA VAL A 32 11.03 11.75 -41.08
C VAL A 32 10.59 13.07 -41.70
N TYR A 33 10.19 14.04 -40.88
CA TYR A 33 9.84 15.39 -41.34
C TYR A 33 11.01 16.07 -42.08
N ALA A 34 12.23 16.00 -41.54
CA ALA A 34 13.42 16.55 -42.18
C ALA A 34 13.71 15.87 -43.53
N GLY A 35 13.52 14.56 -43.62
CA GLY A 35 13.66 13.81 -44.88
C GLY A 35 12.62 14.23 -45.93
N VAL A 36 11.35 14.30 -45.53
CA VAL A 36 10.24 14.74 -46.40
C VAL A 36 10.51 16.16 -46.91
N THR A 37 10.77 17.10 -46.00
CA THR A 37 11.02 18.50 -46.38
C THR A 37 12.29 18.67 -47.22
N SER A 38 13.36 17.94 -46.94
CA SER A 38 14.57 17.94 -47.78
C SER A 38 14.29 17.40 -49.18
N SER A 39 13.49 16.33 -49.29
CA SER A 39 13.10 15.78 -50.60
C SER A 39 12.25 16.76 -51.41
N THR A 40 11.27 17.41 -50.78
CA THR A 40 10.47 18.48 -51.40
C THR A 40 11.35 19.64 -51.86
N MET A 41 12.29 20.10 -51.02
CA MET A 41 13.22 21.19 -51.36
C MET A 41 14.13 20.82 -52.54
N SER A 42 14.57 19.57 -52.64
CA SER A 42 15.39 19.10 -53.77
C SER A 42 14.62 19.08 -55.09
N GLY A 43 13.30 18.88 -55.05
CA GLY A 43 12.41 18.92 -56.22
C GLY A 43 11.78 20.28 -56.49
N ALA A 44 12.15 21.33 -55.74
CA ALA A 44 11.46 22.63 -55.75
C ALA A 44 11.51 23.36 -57.11
N SER A 45 12.41 22.98 -58.02
CA SER A 45 12.49 23.54 -59.38
C SER A 45 11.22 23.34 -60.22
N TYR A 46 10.33 22.43 -59.82
CA TYR A 46 9.07 22.14 -60.49
C TYR A 46 7.83 22.70 -59.77
N LEU A 47 8.02 23.34 -58.62
CA LEU A 47 6.95 23.86 -57.78
C LEU A 47 6.92 25.39 -57.83
N THR A 48 5.72 25.95 -57.80
CA THR A 48 5.56 27.37 -57.49
C THR A 48 5.90 27.64 -56.02
N THR A 49 6.23 28.89 -55.69
CA THR A 49 6.44 29.30 -54.29
C THR A 49 5.24 28.97 -53.40
N GLY A 50 4.02 29.09 -53.92
CA GLY A 50 2.79 28.78 -53.18
C GLY A 50 2.64 27.29 -52.85
N GLU A 51 2.93 26.41 -53.80
CA GLU A 51 2.90 24.96 -53.60
C GLU A 51 3.96 24.50 -52.59
N LEU A 52 5.18 25.02 -52.72
CA LEU A 52 6.26 24.72 -51.78
C LEU A 52 5.90 25.14 -50.34
N LEU A 53 5.31 26.32 -50.16
CA LEU A 53 4.83 26.79 -48.86
C LEU A 53 3.67 25.93 -48.33
N ALA A 54 2.74 25.50 -49.18
CA ALA A 54 1.62 24.66 -48.78
C ALA A 54 2.06 23.26 -48.32
N GLU A 55 2.99 22.63 -49.05
CA GLU A 55 3.54 21.32 -48.69
C GLU A 55 4.33 21.38 -47.38
N THR A 56 5.23 22.36 -47.24
CA THR A 56 6.01 22.56 -46.02
C THR A 56 5.14 22.89 -44.81
N ALA A 57 4.11 23.72 -44.98
CA ALA A 57 3.14 24.03 -43.93
C ALA A 57 2.35 22.78 -43.51
N THR A 58 1.93 21.95 -44.47
CA THR A 58 1.20 20.71 -44.20
C THR A 58 2.08 19.71 -43.45
N ALA A 59 3.32 19.49 -43.91
CA ALA A 59 4.27 18.63 -43.21
C ALA A 59 4.56 19.14 -41.77
N SER A 60 4.69 20.46 -41.60
CA SER A 60 4.89 21.08 -40.28
C SER A 60 3.67 20.90 -39.38
N MET A 61 2.46 21.04 -39.92
CA MET A 61 1.21 20.83 -39.20
C MET A 61 1.09 19.37 -38.75
N VAL A 62 1.37 18.41 -39.62
CA VAL A 62 1.35 16.97 -39.29
C VAL A 62 2.35 16.65 -38.18
N LEU A 63 3.59 17.13 -38.28
CA LEU A 63 4.59 16.93 -37.22
C LEU A 63 4.13 17.55 -35.90
N THR A 64 3.60 18.76 -35.94
CA THR A 64 3.12 19.47 -34.73
C THR A 64 1.97 18.73 -34.06
N VAL A 65 0.98 18.30 -34.84
CA VAL A 65 -0.15 17.50 -34.34
C VAL A 65 0.33 16.18 -33.73
N PHE A 66 1.27 15.50 -34.39
CA PHE A 66 1.87 14.27 -33.86
C PHE A 66 2.58 14.50 -32.53
N ILE A 67 3.45 15.51 -32.44
CA ILE A 67 4.19 15.83 -31.21
C ILE A 67 3.23 16.19 -30.08
N LEU A 68 2.20 16.98 -30.34
CA LEU A 68 1.18 17.34 -29.34
C LEU A 68 0.38 16.12 -28.89
N ALA A 69 -0.08 15.29 -29.81
CA ALA A 69 -0.82 14.06 -29.49
C ALA A 69 0.05 13.10 -28.66
N TYR A 70 1.31 12.87 -29.07
CA TYR A 70 2.27 12.08 -28.31
C TYR A 70 2.49 12.66 -26.91
N ALA A 71 2.71 13.98 -26.80
CA ALA A 71 2.92 14.64 -25.53
C ALA A 71 1.72 14.46 -24.57
N ILE A 72 0.49 14.60 -25.08
CA ILE A 72 -0.76 14.40 -24.30
C ILE A 72 -0.91 12.94 -23.86
N VAL A 73 -0.68 11.99 -24.76
CA VAL A 73 -0.79 10.55 -24.45
C VAL A 73 0.22 10.14 -23.39
N VAL A 74 1.49 10.50 -23.56
CA VAL A 74 2.53 10.16 -22.57
C VAL A 74 2.29 10.92 -21.26
N TRP A 75 1.81 12.16 -21.31
CA TRP A 75 1.44 12.91 -20.11
C TRP A 75 0.32 12.21 -19.34
N GLY A 76 -0.79 11.83 -19.98
CA GLY A 76 -1.87 11.10 -19.34
C GLY A 76 -1.43 9.73 -18.81
N TRP A 77 -0.59 9.03 -19.57
CA TRP A 77 -0.06 7.73 -19.16
C TRP A 77 0.84 7.83 -17.92
N GLU A 78 1.74 8.80 -17.88
CA GLU A 78 2.60 9.09 -16.73
C GLU A 78 1.78 9.63 -15.55
N ALA A 79 0.75 10.44 -15.79
CA ALA A 79 -0.12 10.98 -14.74
C ALA A 79 -0.89 9.88 -13.99
N GLY A 80 -1.50 8.95 -14.72
CA GLY A 80 -2.31 7.88 -14.12
C GLY A 80 -1.49 6.69 -13.64
N THR A 81 -0.37 6.40 -14.31
CA THR A 81 0.41 5.21 -13.99
C THR A 81 1.80 5.52 -13.50
N GLY A 82 2.42 6.67 -13.75
CA GLY A 82 3.83 6.91 -13.43
C GLY A 82 4.81 6.21 -14.39
N LYS A 83 4.31 5.65 -15.49
CA LYS A 83 5.10 4.99 -16.54
C LYS A 83 5.32 5.93 -17.72
N THR A 84 6.49 5.77 -18.34
CA THR A 84 6.85 6.28 -19.66
C THR A 84 7.63 5.17 -20.39
N LEU A 85 7.95 5.36 -21.67
CA LEU A 85 8.71 4.35 -22.43
C LEU A 85 10.09 4.11 -21.79
N GLY A 86 10.80 5.19 -21.46
CA GLY A 86 12.09 5.14 -20.81
C GLY A 86 12.03 4.60 -19.38
N ASN A 87 11.00 4.99 -18.62
CA ASN A 87 10.81 4.46 -17.27
C ASN A 87 10.57 2.95 -17.30
N LEU A 88 9.75 2.45 -18.23
CA LEU A 88 9.52 1.00 -18.37
C LEU A 88 10.80 0.26 -18.74
N ALA A 89 11.56 0.79 -19.69
CA ALA A 89 12.81 0.17 -20.14
C ALA A 89 13.85 0.03 -19.02
N LEU A 90 13.86 0.96 -18.05
CA LEU A 90 14.84 0.99 -16.96
C LEU A 90 14.30 0.54 -15.60
N GLY A 91 13.03 0.12 -15.53
CA GLY A 91 12.35 -0.24 -14.30
C GLY A 91 12.25 0.92 -13.31
N LEU A 92 11.90 2.10 -13.83
CA LEU A 92 11.64 3.29 -13.03
C LEU A 92 10.14 3.55 -12.92
N ARG A 93 9.77 4.29 -11.88
CA ARG A 93 8.40 4.75 -11.69
C ARG A 93 8.39 6.18 -11.17
N THR A 94 7.58 7.03 -11.80
CA THR A 94 7.30 8.38 -11.30
C THR A 94 6.10 8.32 -10.37
N THR A 95 6.20 8.97 -9.22
CA THR A 95 5.17 9.00 -8.19
C THR A 95 5.04 10.43 -7.66
N ASP A 96 4.00 10.72 -6.90
CA ASP A 96 4.05 11.90 -6.05
C ASP A 96 4.86 11.68 -4.76
N GLU A 97 4.94 12.73 -3.94
CA GLU A 97 5.58 12.72 -2.61
C GLU A 97 5.00 11.68 -1.64
N ASP A 98 3.74 11.29 -1.84
CA ASP A 98 3.06 10.25 -1.04
C ASP A 98 3.20 8.86 -1.66
N GLY A 99 3.87 8.72 -2.82
CA GLY A 99 4.13 7.46 -3.51
C GLY A 99 2.97 6.92 -4.34
N PHE A 100 1.93 7.72 -4.59
CA PHE A 100 0.81 7.36 -5.45
C PHE A 100 1.04 7.82 -6.89
N ALA A 101 0.04 7.58 -7.75
CA ALA A 101 0.02 8.10 -9.10
C ALA A 101 0.17 9.64 -9.06
N PRO A 102 1.11 10.23 -9.81
CA PRO A 102 1.46 11.64 -9.66
C PRO A 102 0.32 12.60 -10.06
N GLY A 103 -0.62 12.14 -10.88
CA GLY A 103 -1.73 12.95 -11.36
C GLY A 103 -1.31 13.96 -12.43
N TRP A 104 -2.30 14.54 -13.11
CA TRP A 104 -2.08 15.36 -14.29
C TRP A 104 -1.30 16.64 -13.99
N GLY A 105 -1.66 17.34 -12.91
CA GLY A 105 -1.05 18.63 -12.55
C GLY A 105 0.44 18.54 -12.23
N LYS A 106 0.86 17.54 -11.43
CA LYS A 106 2.27 17.38 -11.06
C LYS A 106 3.12 17.02 -12.28
N VAL A 107 2.66 16.09 -13.12
CA VAL A 107 3.38 15.73 -14.36
C VAL A 107 3.43 16.89 -15.35
N PHE A 108 2.37 17.72 -15.42
CA PHE A 108 2.38 18.93 -16.24
C PHE A 108 3.49 19.89 -15.84
N ILE A 109 3.57 20.24 -14.54
CA ILE A 109 4.58 21.17 -14.01
C ILE A 109 5.98 20.62 -14.32
N ARG A 110 6.20 19.32 -14.05
CA ARG A 110 7.47 18.63 -14.31
C ARG A 110 7.91 18.81 -15.76
N ARG A 111 7.01 18.53 -16.71
CA ARG A 111 7.28 18.66 -18.15
C ARG A 111 7.44 20.10 -18.56
N ALA A 112 6.53 20.99 -18.16
CA ALA A 112 6.55 22.41 -18.49
C ALA A 112 7.89 23.06 -18.12
N LEU A 113 8.47 22.73 -16.97
CA LEU A 113 9.78 23.23 -16.59
C LEU A 113 10.91 22.74 -17.50
N VAL A 114 10.85 21.51 -17.99
CA VAL A 114 11.80 21.00 -18.99
C VAL A 114 11.62 21.71 -20.34
N TRP A 115 10.37 21.98 -20.76
CA TRP A 115 10.08 22.78 -21.96
C TRP A 115 10.62 24.20 -21.84
N VAL A 116 10.42 24.86 -20.69
CA VAL A 116 10.95 26.19 -20.40
C VAL A 116 12.48 26.19 -20.39
N ALA A 117 13.11 25.16 -19.82
CA ALA A 117 14.56 25.01 -19.89
C ALA A 117 15.05 24.89 -21.35
N GLY A 118 14.21 24.38 -22.25
CA GLY A 118 14.45 24.32 -23.70
C GLY A 118 14.62 25.67 -24.39
N ILE A 119 14.37 26.81 -23.73
CA ILE A 119 14.71 28.15 -24.25
C ILE A 119 16.20 28.24 -24.60
N VAL A 120 17.07 27.59 -23.82
CA VAL A 120 18.47 27.36 -24.20
C VAL A 120 18.55 25.95 -24.78
N PRO A 121 18.60 25.79 -26.12
CA PRO A 121 18.46 24.49 -26.75
C PRO A 121 19.53 23.51 -26.26
N VAL A 122 19.14 22.26 -26.03
CA VAL A 122 19.98 21.15 -25.56
C VAL A 122 20.53 21.36 -24.14
N VAL A 123 21.29 22.43 -23.90
CA VAL A 123 21.97 22.70 -22.63
C VAL A 123 20.99 22.87 -21.48
N GLY A 124 19.92 23.65 -21.67
CA GLY A 124 18.94 23.90 -20.61
C GLY A 124 18.23 22.61 -20.15
N PRO A 125 17.61 21.82 -21.04
CA PRO A 125 16.99 20.54 -20.67
C PRO A 125 17.98 19.55 -20.06
N VAL A 126 19.22 19.47 -20.56
CA VAL A 126 20.25 18.59 -20.00
C VAL A 126 20.60 18.98 -18.57
N ILE A 127 20.85 20.27 -18.31
CA ILE A 127 21.09 20.78 -16.94
C ILE A 127 19.88 20.47 -16.05
N MET A 128 18.67 20.68 -16.56
CA MET A 128 17.44 20.41 -15.83
C MET A 128 17.30 18.94 -15.41
N LEU A 129 17.68 18.00 -16.28
CA LEU A 129 17.66 16.57 -15.99
C LEU A 129 18.81 16.13 -15.07
N LEU A 130 19.97 16.77 -15.16
CA LEU A 130 21.14 16.51 -14.31
C LEU A 130 21.07 17.20 -12.94
N SER A 131 20.12 18.12 -12.73
CA SER A 131 19.95 18.86 -11.47
C SER A 131 19.84 17.98 -10.21
N ASN A 132 19.44 16.71 -10.38
CA ASN A 132 19.39 15.71 -9.29
C ASN A 132 20.76 15.36 -8.68
N LEU A 133 21.86 15.60 -9.40
CA LEU A 133 23.23 15.40 -8.91
C LEU A 133 23.60 16.42 -7.83
N TRP A 134 22.91 17.56 -7.81
CA TRP A 134 23.11 18.65 -6.86
C TRP A 134 22.01 18.70 -5.79
N ASP A 135 21.22 17.64 -5.61
CA ASP A 135 20.17 17.61 -4.58
C ASP A 135 20.78 17.43 -3.17
N PRO A 136 20.74 18.45 -2.29
CA PRO A 136 21.35 18.38 -0.97
C PRO A 136 20.63 17.40 -0.03
N ASN A 137 19.38 17.05 -0.33
CA ASN A 137 18.54 16.21 0.53
C ASN A 137 18.76 14.70 0.30
N HIS A 138 19.70 14.31 -0.57
CA HIS A 138 20.00 12.92 -0.95
C HIS A 138 18.81 12.10 -1.50
N GLN A 139 17.67 12.73 -1.77
CA GLN A 139 16.50 12.08 -2.40
C GLN A 139 16.66 11.96 -3.92
N ARG A 140 17.73 12.55 -4.50
CA ARG A 140 18.06 12.53 -5.93
C ARG A 140 16.93 13.11 -6.78
N GLN A 141 16.25 14.14 -6.27
CA GLN A 141 15.22 14.88 -6.99
C GLN A 141 15.86 15.95 -7.87
N GLY A 142 15.42 16.05 -9.12
CA GLY A 142 15.77 17.19 -9.96
C GLY A 142 14.92 18.40 -9.59
N TRP A 143 15.32 19.59 -10.02
CA TRP A 143 14.56 20.83 -9.79
C TRP A 143 13.11 20.75 -10.30
N HIS A 144 12.89 20.01 -11.39
CA HIS A 144 11.58 19.81 -12.00
C HIS A 144 10.69 18.92 -11.13
N ASP A 145 11.29 17.93 -10.46
CA ASP A 145 10.56 17.05 -9.55
C ASP A 145 10.26 17.76 -8.23
N LYS A 146 11.21 18.54 -7.72
CA LYS A 146 11.04 19.31 -6.48
C LYS A 146 9.93 20.35 -6.63
N ALA A 147 9.87 21.02 -7.77
CA ALA A 147 8.77 21.94 -8.08
C ALA A 147 7.42 21.23 -8.25
N ALA A 148 7.42 20.03 -8.85
CA ALA A 148 6.21 19.24 -9.06
C ALA A 148 5.79 18.39 -7.85
N ARG A 149 6.63 18.31 -6.80
CA ARG A 149 6.51 17.38 -5.67
C ARG A 149 6.35 15.92 -6.10
N THR A 150 7.23 15.49 -6.99
CA THR A 150 7.27 14.13 -7.52
C THR A 150 8.56 13.41 -7.12
N LEU A 151 8.49 12.09 -7.09
CA LEU A 151 9.62 11.20 -6.84
C LEU A 151 9.79 10.23 -8.01
N VAL A 152 11.03 9.80 -8.25
CA VAL A 152 11.31 8.73 -9.23
C VAL A 152 12.03 7.60 -8.52
N VAL A 153 11.35 6.47 -8.43
CA VAL A 153 11.82 5.27 -7.74
C VAL A 153 12.26 4.19 -8.72
N ASP A 154 13.23 3.39 -8.33
CA ASP A 154 13.73 2.23 -9.06
C ASP A 154 12.99 0.98 -8.55
N VAL A 155 12.06 0.49 -9.36
CA VAL A 155 11.22 -0.67 -9.03
C VAL A 155 11.88 -2.01 -9.36
N ASN A 156 13.06 -1.99 -10.00
CA ASN A 156 13.87 -3.19 -10.17
C ASN A 156 14.77 -3.43 -8.95
N GLN A 157 15.21 -2.35 -8.29
CA GLN A 157 16.03 -2.42 -7.08
C GLN A 157 15.25 -2.33 -5.77
N GLY A 158 14.02 -1.80 -5.82
CA GLY A 158 13.14 -1.61 -4.66
C GLY A 158 11.68 -1.92 -4.96
N ARG A 159 10.80 -1.72 -3.97
CA ARG A 159 9.36 -1.94 -4.15
C ARG A 159 8.70 -0.88 -5.05
N ASN A 160 7.56 -1.23 -5.63
CA ASN A 160 6.74 -0.30 -6.40
C ASN A 160 5.64 0.35 -5.52
N PRO A 161 5.80 1.61 -5.10
CA PRO A 161 4.89 2.28 -4.15
C PRO A 161 3.45 2.38 -4.65
N LEU A 162 3.21 2.45 -5.97
CA LEU A 162 1.85 2.49 -6.52
C LEU A 162 1.08 1.19 -6.28
N LEU A 163 1.78 0.08 -6.07
CA LEU A 163 1.18 -1.23 -5.77
C LEU A 163 1.24 -1.58 -4.29
N THR A 164 2.05 -0.85 -3.52
CA THR A 164 2.35 -1.17 -2.12
C THR A 164 1.87 -0.09 -1.14
N GLY A 165 0.88 0.73 -1.53
CA GLY A 165 0.23 1.69 -0.63
C GLY A 165 0.98 2.99 -0.40
N GLY A 166 1.74 3.47 -1.39
CA GLY A 166 2.45 4.75 -1.33
C GLY A 166 3.81 4.65 -0.63
N LEU A 167 4.42 5.81 -0.36
CA LEU A 167 5.76 5.97 0.20
C LEU A 167 5.86 5.37 1.60
N PHE A 168 4.81 5.55 2.39
CA PHE A 168 4.64 5.03 3.75
C PHE A 168 3.96 3.67 3.80
N GLY A 169 3.66 3.10 2.63
CA GLY A 169 3.24 1.71 2.59
C GLY A 169 4.30 0.80 3.25
N PRO A 170 3.91 -0.43 3.63
CA PRO A 170 4.78 -1.35 4.33
C PRO A 170 6.17 -1.48 3.66
N SER A 171 7.22 -1.06 4.39
CA SER A 171 8.63 -1.39 4.08
C SER A 171 8.97 -2.84 4.43
N ALA A 172 8.08 -3.46 5.20
CA ALA A 172 7.84 -4.88 5.36
C ALA A 172 6.32 -5.04 5.48
N PHE A 173 5.71 -6.05 4.87
CA PHE A 173 4.26 -6.31 5.04
C PHE A 173 3.91 -6.88 6.44
N ALA A 174 4.83 -6.74 7.41
CA ALA A 174 4.60 -6.98 8.82
C ALA A 174 3.98 -5.74 9.48
N PRO A 175 2.98 -5.89 10.36
CA PRO A 175 2.59 -4.81 11.26
C PRO A 175 3.83 -4.35 12.03
N GLY A 176 4.07 -3.04 12.08
CA GLY A 176 5.11 -2.47 12.93
C GLY A 176 4.90 -3.00 14.34
N GLY A 177 5.77 -3.90 14.78
CA GLY A 177 5.71 -4.46 16.11
C GLY A 177 5.83 -3.31 17.09
N VAL A 178 4.82 -3.16 17.95
CA VAL A 178 4.97 -2.48 19.24
C VAL A 178 6.23 -3.10 19.86
N THR A 179 7.31 -2.34 19.92
CA THR A 179 8.55 -2.80 20.54
C THR A 179 8.24 -3.13 21.99
N ALA A 180 8.17 -4.42 22.32
CA ALA A 180 8.22 -4.83 23.71
C ALA A 180 9.59 -4.41 24.28
N PRO A 181 9.67 -3.85 25.50
CA PRO A 181 10.94 -3.48 26.11
C PRO A 181 11.90 -4.68 26.14
N GLY A 182 13.09 -4.54 25.53
CA GLY A 182 14.17 -5.53 25.61
C GLY A 182 14.70 -6.13 24.30
N GLN A 183 14.16 -5.79 23.13
CA GLN A 183 14.67 -6.29 21.83
C GLN A 183 15.90 -5.48 21.32
N PRO A 184 16.95 -6.10 20.74
CA PRO A 184 18.14 -5.39 20.24
C PRO A 184 17.80 -4.44 19.08
N GLY A 185 18.12 -3.14 19.26
CA GLY A 185 17.69 -2.02 18.41
C GLY A 185 17.18 -0.83 19.22
N HIS A 186 16.94 -1.02 20.52
CA HIS A 186 16.79 0.05 21.50
C HIS A 186 18.14 0.76 21.69
N PRO A 187 18.21 2.11 21.73
CA PRO A 187 19.44 2.79 22.14
C PRO A 187 19.75 2.38 23.59
N ASP A 188 20.92 1.77 23.74
CA ASP A 188 21.67 1.44 24.95
C ASP A 188 21.01 1.68 26.31
N TYR A 189 20.72 0.59 27.00
CA TYR A 189 21.36 0.38 28.30
C TYR A 189 22.67 -0.38 28.06
N GLY A 190 23.76 0.36 27.98
CA GLY A 190 25.08 -0.19 28.26
C GLY A 190 25.14 -0.58 29.73
N SER A 191 25.58 -1.80 30.01
CA SER A 191 25.90 -2.30 31.34
C SER A 191 27.08 -1.52 31.93
N GLY A 192 26.77 -0.56 32.78
CA GLY A 192 27.66 0.07 33.74
C GLY A 192 26.80 0.60 34.88
N GLN A 193 27.13 0.28 36.12
CA GLN A 193 26.38 0.74 37.29
C GLN A 193 26.24 2.27 37.28
N ALA A 194 25.05 2.77 36.92
CA ALA A 194 24.69 4.15 37.12
C ALA A 194 24.21 4.32 38.57
N VAL A 195 25.14 4.67 39.45
CA VAL A 195 24.83 5.33 40.71
C VAL A 195 24.21 6.68 40.33
N TRP A 196 22.90 6.82 40.52
CA TRP A 196 22.28 8.13 40.52
C TRP A 196 22.89 8.93 41.68
N PRO A 197 23.43 10.14 41.47
CA PRO A 197 23.68 11.01 42.60
C PRO A 197 22.32 11.35 43.21
N ALA A 198 22.17 11.10 44.50
CA ALA A 198 21.02 11.60 45.24
C ALA A 198 20.96 13.12 45.04
N LEU A 199 19.89 13.60 44.41
CA LEU A 199 19.58 15.02 44.39
C LEU A 199 19.37 15.44 45.85
N ALA A 200 20.28 16.28 46.36
CA ALA A 200 20.10 16.95 47.62
C ALA A 200 18.83 17.82 47.55
N PRO A 201 18.01 17.88 48.62
CA PRO A 201 16.88 18.80 48.65
C PRO A 201 17.39 20.25 48.60
N GLU A 202 16.99 21.00 47.58
CA GLU A 202 17.22 22.45 47.50
C GLU A 202 16.39 23.19 48.56
N PRO A 203 16.90 24.30 49.12
CA PRO A 203 16.18 25.11 50.09
C PRO A 203 15.12 25.99 49.40
N ALA A 204 13.99 26.19 50.08
CA ALA A 204 12.92 27.07 49.65
C ALA A 204 13.40 28.53 49.54
N GLY A 205 13.43 29.07 48.32
CA GLY A 205 13.65 30.49 48.00
C GLY A 205 12.48 31.03 47.17
N GLY A 206 11.89 32.15 47.61
CA GLY A 206 10.66 32.74 47.06
C GLY A 206 10.73 33.25 45.62
N PRO A 207 9.61 33.76 45.08
CA PRO A 207 9.50 34.13 43.68
C PRO A 207 10.39 35.33 43.33
N ILE A 208 11.20 35.12 42.30
CA ILE A 208 12.03 36.11 41.59
C ILE A 208 11.20 37.32 41.12
N THR A 209 11.45 38.47 41.75
CA THR A 209 11.00 39.80 41.34
C THR A 209 12.10 40.51 40.57
N GLY A 210 11.98 40.62 39.24
CA GLY A 210 12.77 41.56 38.44
C GLY A 210 13.20 41.04 37.07
N VAL A 211 12.83 41.75 36.01
CA VAL A 211 13.42 41.65 34.67
C VAL A 211 14.30 42.89 34.45
N PRO A 212 15.63 42.77 34.35
CA PRO A 212 16.46 43.92 34.04
C PRO A 212 16.32 44.34 32.57
N GLY A 213 15.75 45.53 32.35
CA GLY A 213 15.93 46.28 31.11
C GLY A 213 14.67 46.57 30.29
N MET A 214 13.77 47.44 30.76
CA MET A 214 13.05 48.38 29.89
C MET A 214 12.41 49.50 30.71
N ASN A 215 12.94 50.71 30.58
CA ASN A 215 12.24 51.94 30.97
C ASN A 215 11.42 52.41 29.77
N GLN A 216 10.13 52.70 29.96
CA GLN A 216 9.51 53.95 29.46
C GLN A 216 8.07 54.17 29.98
N GLN A 217 7.94 55.29 30.71
CA GLN A 217 6.83 56.24 30.87
C GLN A 217 5.42 55.91 30.34
N GLY A 218 4.42 56.16 31.20
CA GLY A 218 3.04 56.40 30.77
C GLY A 218 2.07 56.51 31.95
N THR A 219 1.54 57.72 32.17
CA THR A 219 0.64 58.19 33.23
C THR A 219 -0.77 57.57 33.21
N GLY A 220 -1.40 57.38 34.39
CA GLY A 220 -2.87 57.42 34.49
C GLY A 220 -3.52 56.58 35.60
N ALA A 221 -4.04 57.29 36.61
CA ALA A 221 -5.20 56.98 37.47
C ALA A 221 -5.32 55.63 38.20
N ALA A 222 -5.28 55.70 39.54
CA ALA A 222 -5.77 54.66 40.43
C ALA A 222 -7.31 54.67 40.52
N PRO A 223 -7.94 53.49 40.68
CA PRO A 223 -9.03 53.38 41.64
C PRO A 223 -8.83 52.24 42.65
N THR A 224 -9.29 52.57 43.86
CA THR A 224 -9.60 51.83 45.07
C THR A 224 -9.78 50.30 44.98
N ILE A 225 -9.11 49.61 45.89
CA ILE A 225 -9.25 48.18 46.20
C ILE A 225 -10.64 47.92 46.78
N GLY A 226 -11.46 47.15 46.06
CA GLY A 226 -12.61 46.43 46.59
C GLY A 226 -12.21 44.99 46.91
N GLU A 227 -12.48 44.57 48.14
CA GLU A 227 -12.22 43.24 48.69
C GLU A 227 -13.05 42.15 47.96
N PRO A 228 -12.45 41.05 47.47
CA PRO A 228 -13.22 39.92 46.96
C PRO A 228 -13.54 38.92 48.09
N ALA A 229 -14.83 38.63 48.23
CA ALA A 229 -15.41 37.55 49.02
C ALA A 229 -14.90 36.15 48.60
N PRO A 230 -14.97 35.13 49.50
CA PRO A 230 -14.46 33.79 49.22
C PRO A 230 -15.23 33.09 48.10
N THR A 231 -14.51 32.45 47.18
CA THR A 231 -15.07 31.65 46.08
C THR A 231 -15.41 30.22 46.55
N PRO A 232 -16.57 29.66 46.19
CA PRO A 232 -17.02 28.32 46.59
C PRO A 232 -16.29 27.19 45.86
N THR A 233 -16.15 26.07 46.57
CA THR A 233 -15.61 24.77 46.14
C THR A 233 -16.39 24.20 44.94
N PRO A 234 -15.74 23.65 43.90
CA PRO A 234 -16.43 22.94 42.81
C PRO A 234 -16.88 21.53 43.23
N THR A 235 -18.18 21.27 43.04
CA THR A 235 -18.86 19.97 43.15
C THR A 235 -18.43 19.02 42.02
N PRO A 236 -18.20 17.71 42.27
CA PRO A 236 -17.93 16.74 41.22
C PRO A 236 -19.16 16.46 40.34
N ALA A 237 -18.94 16.34 39.03
CA ALA A 237 -19.95 16.02 38.03
C ALA A 237 -20.46 14.56 38.16
N PRO A 238 -21.72 14.27 37.79
CA PRO A 238 -22.33 12.95 37.96
C PRO A 238 -21.88 11.93 36.91
N THR A 239 -21.73 10.69 37.36
CA THR A 239 -21.48 9.47 36.59
C THR A 239 -22.66 9.13 35.65
N PRO A 240 -22.42 8.64 34.42
CA PRO A 240 -23.47 8.12 33.55
C PRO A 240 -24.13 6.84 34.12
N PRO A 241 -25.46 6.66 34.00
CA PRO A 241 -26.13 5.45 34.47
C PRO A 241 -25.89 4.25 33.54
N ALA A 242 -25.82 3.07 34.16
CA ALA A 242 -25.74 1.77 33.50
C ALA A 242 -27.01 1.46 32.67
N PRO A 243 -26.89 0.74 31.54
CA PRO A 243 -28.06 0.28 30.79
C PRO A 243 -28.86 -0.76 31.59
N ALA A 244 -30.16 -0.49 31.74
CA ALA A 244 -31.12 -1.40 32.35
C ALA A 244 -31.43 -2.59 31.42
N ALA A 245 -31.63 -3.76 32.03
CA ALA A 245 -32.05 -4.99 31.38
C ALA A 245 -33.47 -4.88 30.79
N GLN A 246 -33.66 -5.49 29.61
CA GLN A 246 -34.97 -5.75 28.99
C GLN A 246 -35.03 -7.21 28.50
N PRO A 247 -36.24 -7.79 28.37
CA PRO A 247 -36.56 -9.13 28.89
C PRO A 247 -36.46 -10.27 27.86
N ALA A 248 -36.40 -11.49 28.38
CA ALA A 248 -36.47 -12.75 27.64
C ALA A 248 -37.80 -12.94 26.88
N PRO A 249 -37.79 -13.54 25.68
CA PRO A 249 -39.00 -14.06 25.04
C PRO A 249 -39.27 -15.52 25.48
N GLU A 250 -40.45 -15.74 26.06
CA GLU A 250 -41.08 -17.05 26.25
C GLU A 250 -41.71 -17.60 24.94
N PRO A 251 -41.90 -18.92 24.81
CA PRO A 251 -42.24 -19.61 23.56
C PRO A 251 -43.75 -19.60 23.26
N PRO A 252 -44.17 -19.60 21.98
CA PRO A 252 -45.54 -19.94 21.63
C PRO A 252 -45.75 -21.46 21.52
N ALA A 253 -46.86 -21.88 22.11
CA ALA A 253 -47.37 -23.23 22.18
C ALA A 253 -47.89 -23.76 20.83
N SER A 254 -47.88 -25.09 20.75
CA SER A 254 -48.44 -25.95 19.71
C SER A 254 -49.95 -25.77 19.53
N ALA A 255 -50.41 -25.78 18.27
CA ALA A 255 -51.76 -26.20 17.90
C ALA A 255 -51.70 -26.92 16.54
N ALA A 256 -51.88 -28.25 16.58
CA ALA A 256 -52.21 -29.05 15.40
C ALA A 256 -53.73 -28.99 15.13
N PRO A 257 -54.16 -29.34 13.91
CA PRO A 257 -55.28 -30.27 13.77
C PRO A 257 -54.90 -31.54 13.00
N HIS A 258 -55.32 -32.70 13.52
CA HIS A 258 -55.53 -33.97 12.80
C HIS A 258 -56.90 -33.94 12.05
N PRO A 259 -57.12 -34.78 11.02
CA PRO A 259 -57.59 -36.17 11.20
C PRO A 259 -56.72 -37.17 10.39
N GLU A 260 -56.26 -38.28 10.97
CA GLU A 260 -56.97 -39.55 11.23
C GLU A 260 -56.97 -40.50 10.01
N GLY A 261 -56.34 -41.67 10.17
CA GLY A 261 -56.39 -42.80 9.23
C GLY A 261 -55.31 -43.87 9.44
N ALA A 262 -55.44 -44.66 10.52
CA ALA A 262 -55.06 -46.08 10.71
C ALA A 262 -53.70 -46.60 10.18
N GLY A 263 -52.83 -47.29 10.94
CA GLY A 263 -52.89 -47.87 12.28
C GLY A 263 -51.64 -48.72 12.53
N THR A 264 -51.47 -49.22 13.77
CA THR A 264 -50.76 -50.47 14.19
C THR A 264 -49.29 -50.62 13.72
N GLU A 265 -48.26 -50.65 14.57
CA GLU A 265 -48.04 -51.56 15.69
C GLU A 265 -46.82 -51.15 16.55
N GLU A 266 -46.81 -51.73 17.74
CA GLU A 266 -45.94 -51.63 18.92
C GLU A 266 -44.42 -51.78 18.66
N GLY A 267 -43.60 -51.15 19.51
CA GLY A 267 -42.16 -51.40 19.54
C GLY A 267 -41.41 -50.46 20.48
N ASP A 268 -41.24 -50.93 21.71
CA ASP A 268 -40.74 -50.27 22.90
C ASP A 268 -39.25 -49.85 22.83
N VAL A 269 -38.93 -48.87 23.68
CA VAL A 269 -37.65 -48.23 24.05
C VAL A 269 -36.30 -48.88 23.69
N GLU A 270 -35.42 -48.10 23.04
CA GLU A 270 -34.07 -47.83 23.58
C GLU A 270 -33.49 -46.51 23.01
N TYR A 271 -33.14 -45.61 23.93
CA TYR A 271 -32.40 -44.38 23.66
C TYR A 271 -30.92 -44.70 23.37
N THR A 272 -30.30 -43.84 22.56
CA THR A 272 -28.84 -43.68 22.36
C THR A 272 -28.23 -44.46 21.18
N GLN A 273 -28.61 -44.09 19.96
CA GLN A 273 -27.71 -44.16 18.82
C GLN A 273 -27.59 -42.79 18.14
N LEU A 274 -26.53 -42.08 18.55
CA LEU A 274 -25.58 -41.39 17.68
C LEU A 274 -26.17 -40.69 16.44
N ARG A 275 -26.30 -39.36 16.52
CA ARG A 275 -26.27 -38.44 15.36
C ARG A 275 -24.89 -38.47 14.67
N SER A 276 -24.40 -39.63 14.25
CA SER A 276 -23.01 -39.81 13.79
C SER A 276 -22.86 -40.51 12.44
N ALA A 277 -23.94 -40.76 11.69
CA ALA A 277 -23.83 -41.48 10.40
C ALA A 277 -24.39 -40.73 9.18
N ALA A 278 -25.19 -39.67 9.37
CA ALA A 278 -25.83 -38.96 8.25
C ALA A 278 -25.14 -37.65 7.79
N VAL A 279 -24.06 -37.23 8.46
CA VAL A 279 -23.21 -36.08 8.06
C VAL A 279 -21.91 -36.53 7.36
N VAL A 280 -21.67 -37.84 7.26
CA VAL A 280 -20.41 -38.40 6.73
C VAL A 280 -20.45 -38.66 5.21
N GLN A 281 -21.42 -38.08 4.48
CA GLN A 281 -21.46 -38.18 3.03
C GLN A 281 -20.86 -36.95 2.34
N ALA A 282 -19.58 -37.09 2.01
CA ALA A 282 -18.80 -36.39 0.98
C ALA A 282 -18.58 -34.88 1.17
N VAL A 283 -17.77 -34.51 2.18
CA VAL A 283 -16.91 -33.32 2.02
C VAL A 283 -15.95 -33.65 0.88
N ARG A 284 -16.27 -33.18 -0.33
CA ARG A 284 -15.27 -33.14 -1.40
C ARG A 284 -14.22 -32.16 -0.90
N GLY A 285 -13.01 -32.66 -0.63
CA GLY A 285 -11.89 -31.81 -0.25
C GLY A 285 -11.67 -30.69 -1.27
N ALA A 286 -10.83 -29.73 -0.92
CA ALA A 286 -10.43 -28.66 -1.82
C ALA A 286 -9.05 -28.94 -2.40
N ARG A 287 -8.89 -28.80 -3.72
CA ARG A 287 -7.57 -28.80 -4.36
C ARG A 287 -7.01 -27.38 -4.33
N LEU A 288 -5.86 -27.23 -3.68
CA LEU A 288 -5.10 -25.97 -3.62
C LEU A 288 -3.93 -26.06 -4.59
N ARG A 289 -3.91 -25.18 -5.59
CA ARG A 289 -2.78 -25.07 -6.52
C ARG A 289 -1.95 -23.85 -6.18
N PHE A 290 -0.72 -24.09 -5.74
CA PHE A 290 0.24 -23.06 -5.37
C PHE A 290 0.93 -22.47 -6.60
N ASP A 291 1.51 -21.30 -6.42
CA ASP A 291 2.18 -20.50 -7.44
C ASP A 291 3.55 -21.03 -7.89
N ASP A 292 4.15 -21.98 -7.16
CA ASP A 292 5.29 -22.79 -7.61
C ASP A 292 4.87 -24.05 -8.39
N GLY A 293 3.57 -24.26 -8.57
CA GLY A 293 3.01 -25.41 -9.26
C GLY A 293 2.76 -26.62 -8.36
N GLN A 294 3.07 -26.56 -7.06
CA GLN A 294 2.66 -27.60 -6.12
C GLN A 294 1.13 -27.66 -6.01
N VAL A 295 0.62 -28.86 -5.76
CA VAL A 295 -0.81 -29.10 -5.57
C VAL A 295 -1.01 -29.89 -4.29
N MET A 296 -1.86 -29.38 -3.40
CA MET A 296 -2.29 -30.07 -2.18
C MET A 296 -3.79 -30.35 -2.26
N VAL A 297 -4.22 -31.53 -1.83
CA VAL A 297 -5.63 -31.85 -1.66
C VAL A 297 -5.96 -31.77 -0.17
N LEU A 298 -6.73 -30.77 0.21
CA LEU A 298 -7.18 -30.54 1.58
C LEU A 298 -8.46 -31.32 1.84
N GLU A 299 -8.37 -32.41 2.61
CA GLU A 299 -9.53 -33.24 2.96
C GLU A 299 -10.33 -32.70 4.15
N SER A 300 -9.63 -32.14 5.15
CA SER A 300 -10.24 -31.56 6.35
C SER A 300 -9.49 -30.31 6.78
N THR A 301 -8.56 -30.39 7.73
CA THR A 301 -7.79 -29.25 8.22
C THR A 301 -6.30 -29.33 7.87
N ALA A 302 -5.69 -28.18 7.59
CA ALA A 302 -4.25 -28.12 7.38
C ALA A 302 -3.64 -26.85 7.95
N LEU A 303 -2.38 -26.95 8.39
CA LEU A 303 -1.52 -25.81 8.64
C LEU A 303 -0.51 -25.65 7.51
N ILE A 304 -0.48 -24.47 6.92
CA ILE A 304 0.51 -24.12 5.90
C ILE A 304 1.56 -23.20 6.52
N GLY A 305 2.83 -23.48 6.26
CA GLY A 305 3.91 -22.54 6.54
C GLY A 305 5.28 -23.11 6.18
N ARG A 306 6.37 -22.39 6.45
CA ARG A 306 7.74 -22.86 6.15
C ARG A 306 8.28 -23.93 7.10
N ASN A 307 7.64 -24.07 8.27
CA ASN A 307 7.94 -25.09 9.26
C ASN A 307 6.72 -25.19 10.20
N PRO A 308 5.59 -25.69 9.68
CA PRO A 308 4.32 -25.63 10.38
C PRO A 308 4.34 -26.56 11.60
N ALA A 309 3.79 -26.06 12.69
CA ALA A 309 3.57 -26.81 13.92
C ALA A 309 2.22 -26.40 14.51
N ALA A 310 1.48 -27.40 15.00
CA ALA A 310 0.25 -27.20 15.77
C ALA A 310 0.58 -26.67 17.18
N HIS A 311 -0.37 -25.97 17.79
CA HIS A 311 -0.25 -25.59 19.20
C HIS A 311 -0.52 -26.81 20.10
N ASP A 312 -0.09 -26.74 21.36
CA ASP A 312 -0.34 -27.82 22.34
C ASP A 312 -1.85 -28.06 22.48
N GLY A 313 -2.29 -29.29 22.16
CA GLY A 313 -3.69 -29.70 22.19
C GLY A 313 -4.53 -29.33 20.95
N GLU A 314 -3.92 -28.77 19.90
CA GLU A 314 -4.59 -28.47 18.63
C GLU A 314 -4.54 -29.69 17.70
N GLU A 315 -5.72 -30.21 17.32
CA GLU A 315 -5.83 -31.30 16.34
C GLU A 315 -5.90 -30.74 14.90
N VAL A 316 -4.90 -31.06 14.09
CA VAL A 316 -4.82 -30.69 12.67
C VAL A 316 -4.50 -31.94 11.86
N ALA A 317 -5.22 -32.16 10.76
CA ALA A 317 -5.03 -33.35 9.94
C ALA A 317 -3.73 -33.33 9.12
N GLU A 318 -3.31 -32.17 8.60
CA GLU A 318 -2.11 -32.05 7.76
C GLU A 318 -1.23 -30.85 8.12
N LEU A 319 0.09 -31.04 8.07
CA LEU A 319 1.09 -29.97 8.20
C LEU A 319 1.82 -29.83 6.85
N PHE A 320 1.43 -28.82 6.08
CA PHE A 320 1.98 -28.61 4.74
C PHE A 320 3.14 -27.62 4.77
N ASN A 321 4.36 -28.16 4.62
CA ASN A 321 5.57 -27.36 4.57
C ASN A 321 5.76 -26.72 3.19
N TYR A 322 5.56 -25.41 3.14
CA TYR A 322 5.79 -24.59 1.95
C TYR A 322 7.19 -23.97 1.99
N ALA A 323 8.08 -24.43 1.11
CA ALA A 323 9.48 -24.01 1.07
C ALA A 323 9.62 -22.59 0.49
N ASP A 324 9.58 -21.58 1.36
CA ASP A 324 9.80 -20.19 0.96
C ASP A 324 11.18 -19.66 1.38
N MET A 325 12.11 -19.64 0.42
CA MET A 325 13.47 -19.11 0.60
C MET A 325 13.50 -17.61 0.90
N GLY A 326 12.47 -16.86 0.48
CA GLY A 326 12.32 -15.44 0.80
C GLY A 326 11.89 -15.17 2.24
N ARG A 327 11.53 -16.22 3.00
CA ARG A 327 11.04 -16.15 4.39
C ARG A 327 9.81 -15.24 4.57
N SER A 328 9.06 -14.98 3.49
CA SER A 328 7.76 -14.31 3.50
C SER A 328 6.67 -15.18 4.16
N VAL A 329 6.83 -16.50 4.17
CA VAL A 329 5.93 -17.44 4.84
C VAL A 329 6.40 -17.70 6.29
N SER A 330 5.52 -17.47 7.28
CA SER A 330 5.75 -17.82 8.69
C SER A 330 5.94 -19.32 8.90
N LYS A 331 6.49 -19.72 10.07
CA LYS A 331 6.63 -21.15 10.45
C LYS A 331 5.28 -21.87 10.33
N THR A 332 4.28 -21.36 11.02
CA THR A 332 2.85 -21.64 10.82
C THR A 332 2.20 -20.35 10.36
N HIS A 333 1.65 -20.30 9.14
CA HIS A 333 1.14 -19.07 8.51
C HIS A 333 -0.38 -19.08 8.41
N LEU A 334 -0.95 -20.14 7.85
CA LEU A 334 -2.39 -20.29 7.67
C LEU A 334 -2.89 -21.53 8.39
N HIS A 335 -4.12 -21.44 8.89
CA HIS A 335 -4.95 -22.59 9.22
C HIS A 335 -6.10 -22.66 8.22
N LEU A 336 -6.23 -23.81 7.59
CA LEU A 336 -7.23 -24.09 6.59
C LEU A 336 -8.20 -25.15 7.09
N ALA A 337 -9.48 -24.99 6.75
CA ALA A 337 -10.49 -26.03 6.92
C ALA A 337 -11.34 -26.12 5.64
N ALA A 338 -11.42 -27.31 5.04
CA ALA A 338 -12.25 -27.56 3.88
C ALA A 338 -13.74 -27.66 4.27
N ASP A 339 -14.59 -27.13 3.40
CA ASP A 339 -16.04 -27.35 3.44
C ASP A 339 -16.59 -27.67 2.05
N SER A 340 -17.92 -27.87 1.94
CA SER A 340 -18.56 -28.22 0.66
C SER A 340 -18.48 -27.11 -0.40
N SER A 341 -18.19 -25.87 -0.03
CA SER A 341 -18.23 -24.67 -0.87
C SER A 341 -16.86 -24.05 -1.15
N GLY A 342 -15.80 -24.53 -0.49
CA GLY A 342 -14.46 -23.98 -0.60
C GLY A 342 -13.62 -24.23 0.65
N VAL A 343 -12.90 -23.20 1.09
CA VAL A 343 -11.93 -23.31 2.19
C VAL A 343 -12.06 -22.13 3.14
N TRP A 344 -12.20 -22.42 4.43
CA TRP A 344 -12.03 -21.44 5.48
C TRP A 344 -10.55 -21.17 5.72
N VAL A 345 -10.15 -19.91 5.63
CA VAL A 345 -8.77 -19.45 5.76
C VAL A 345 -8.66 -18.58 7.00
N THR A 346 -7.80 -18.99 7.94
CA THR A 346 -7.46 -18.20 9.13
C THR A 346 -5.97 -17.90 9.14
N ASP A 347 -5.62 -16.62 9.21
CA ASP A 347 -4.23 -16.20 9.39
C ASP A 347 -3.76 -16.49 10.84
N ARG A 348 -2.69 -17.27 10.99
CA ARG A 348 -2.12 -17.68 12.29
C ARG A 348 -1.15 -16.64 12.83
N ASN A 349 -1.61 -15.39 12.84
CA ASN A 349 -0.85 -14.24 13.31
C ASN A 349 0.51 -14.15 12.58
N SER A 350 0.46 -14.35 11.27
CA SER A 350 1.62 -14.47 10.42
C SER A 350 2.43 -13.17 10.37
N THR A 351 3.72 -13.28 10.07
CA THR A 351 4.61 -12.11 10.05
C THR A 351 4.33 -11.21 8.86
N ASN A 352 3.89 -11.73 7.71
CA ASN A 352 3.71 -10.96 6.48
C ASN A 352 2.25 -10.83 6.03
N GLY A 353 1.33 -11.34 6.83
CA GLY A 353 -0.11 -11.24 6.61
C GLY A 353 -0.64 -12.15 5.50
N SER A 354 -1.97 -12.22 5.45
CA SER A 354 -2.73 -12.98 4.46
C SER A 354 -3.81 -12.12 3.80
N GLY A 355 -4.25 -12.52 2.62
CA GLY A 355 -5.31 -11.83 1.89
C GLY A 355 -6.04 -12.76 0.94
N LEU A 356 -7.21 -12.32 0.47
CA LEU A 356 -8.07 -13.08 -0.42
C LEU A 356 -8.51 -12.17 -1.56
N ALA A 357 -8.49 -12.68 -2.78
CA ALA A 357 -9.01 -12.00 -3.95
C ALA A 357 -10.00 -12.92 -4.67
N GLY A 358 -11.19 -12.39 -4.93
CA GLY A 358 -12.20 -13.06 -5.73
C GLY A 358 -11.98 -12.85 -7.22
N ALA A 359 -13.02 -13.14 -8.02
CA ALA A 359 -12.98 -13.01 -9.48
C ALA A 359 -12.76 -11.58 -9.98
N ASP A 360 -13.03 -10.56 -9.17
CA ASP A 360 -12.77 -9.14 -9.48
C ASP A 360 -11.29 -8.76 -9.38
N GLY A 361 -10.45 -9.64 -8.85
CA GLY A 361 -9.01 -9.44 -8.67
C GLY A 361 -8.65 -8.45 -7.56
N VAL A 362 -9.64 -7.93 -6.82
CA VAL A 362 -9.40 -6.98 -5.72
C VAL A 362 -8.99 -7.76 -4.47
N ARG A 363 -7.75 -7.56 -4.01
CA ARG A 363 -7.25 -8.22 -2.81
C ARG A 363 -7.79 -7.53 -1.56
N LYS A 364 -8.51 -8.30 -0.74
CA LYS A 364 -8.94 -7.94 0.61
C LYS A 364 -8.01 -8.58 1.64
N THR A 365 -7.54 -7.78 2.60
CA THR A 365 -6.69 -8.26 3.69
C THR A 365 -7.48 -9.13 4.67
N LEU A 366 -6.91 -10.26 5.09
CA LEU A 366 -7.44 -11.09 6.18
C LEU A 366 -6.92 -10.57 7.51
N ALA A 367 -7.82 -10.33 8.46
CA ALA A 367 -7.43 -10.00 9.82
C ALA A 367 -6.88 -11.24 10.54
N ALA A 368 -5.76 -11.09 11.25
CA ALA A 368 -5.13 -12.19 11.99
C ALA A 368 -6.11 -12.82 12.99
N GLY A 369 -6.16 -14.15 13.02
CA GLY A 369 -7.04 -14.95 13.88
C GLY A 369 -8.52 -14.96 13.48
N GLN A 370 -8.94 -14.19 12.47
CA GLN A 370 -10.30 -14.22 11.94
C GLN A 370 -10.38 -15.19 10.75
N SER A 371 -11.38 -16.06 10.78
CA SER A 371 -11.62 -17.01 9.69
C SER A 371 -12.45 -16.35 8.58
N GLN A 372 -11.97 -16.42 7.34
CA GLN A 372 -12.68 -15.93 6.16
C GLN A 372 -12.84 -17.06 5.14
N HIS A 373 -14.02 -17.15 4.53
CA HIS A 373 -14.31 -18.16 3.51
C HIS A 373 -13.74 -17.76 2.15
N ALA A 374 -13.08 -18.71 1.50
CA ALA A 374 -12.59 -18.64 0.13
C ALA A 374 -13.39 -19.59 -0.75
N GLU A 375 -14.08 -19.05 -1.74
CA GLU A 375 -14.88 -19.82 -2.68
C GLU A 375 -14.00 -20.51 -3.73
N TYR A 376 -14.56 -21.50 -4.42
CA TYR A 376 -13.88 -22.10 -5.56
C TYR A 376 -13.63 -21.07 -6.67
N GLY A 377 -12.37 -20.96 -7.08
CA GLY A 377 -11.90 -19.94 -8.04
C GLY A 377 -11.18 -18.78 -7.37
N ASP A 378 -11.35 -18.58 -6.06
CA ASP A 378 -10.66 -17.53 -5.33
C ASP A 378 -9.16 -17.79 -5.20
N THR A 379 -8.41 -16.71 -5.08
CA THR A 379 -6.98 -16.74 -4.82
C THR A 379 -6.71 -16.31 -3.39
N VAL A 380 -6.05 -17.17 -2.63
CA VAL A 380 -5.58 -16.91 -1.27
C VAL A 380 -4.11 -16.55 -1.32
N TYR A 381 -3.76 -15.40 -0.73
CA TYR A 381 -2.40 -14.90 -0.61
C TYR A 381 -1.92 -15.05 0.84
N PHE A 382 -0.68 -15.49 1.01
CA PHE A 382 -0.03 -15.69 2.31
C PHE A 382 1.44 -15.28 2.21
N GLY A 383 1.80 -14.19 2.87
CA GLY A 383 3.06 -13.49 2.59
C GLY A 383 3.13 -13.05 1.13
N ASP A 384 4.21 -13.42 0.44
CA ASP A 384 4.43 -13.13 -0.99
C ASP A 384 3.98 -14.27 -1.92
N ARG A 385 3.36 -15.32 -1.36
CA ARG A 385 2.93 -16.52 -2.08
C ARG A 385 1.42 -16.56 -2.21
N HIS A 386 0.94 -17.36 -3.16
CA HIS A 386 -0.50 -17.56 -3.33
C HIS A 386 -0.85 -18.97 -3.78
N PHE A 387 -2.10 -19.35 -3.54
CA PHE A 387 -2.71 -20.52 -4.14
C PHE A 387 -4.14 -20.23 -4.60
N VAL A 388 -4.59 -20.99 -5.59
CA VAL A 388 -5.96 -20.95 -6.10
C VAL A 388 -6.75 -22.13 -5.54
N VAL A 389 -7.96 -21.86 -5.05
CA VAL A 389 -8.87 -22.87 -4.52
C VAL A 389 -9.69 -23.46 -5.65
N SER A 390 -9.73 -24.78 -5.76
CA SER A 390 -10.53 -25.49 -6.77
C SER A 390 -11.16 -26.75 -6.18
N PRO A 391 -12.23 -27.28 -6.77
CA PRO A 391 -12.78 -28.56 -6.32
C PRO A 391 -11.73 -29.69 -6.46
N ALA A 392 -11.65 -30.58 -5.46
CA ALA A 392 -10.79 -31.77 -5.54
C ALA A 392 -11.19 -32.74 -6.66
#